data_AF-A0A7S1N0C3-F1
#
_entry.id   AF-A0A7S1N0C3-F1
#
_cell.length_a   1.000
_cell.length_b   1.000
_cell.length_c   1.000
_cell.angle_alpha   90.00
_cell.angle_beta   90.00
_cell.angle_gamma   90.00
#
_symmetry.space_group_name_H-M   'P 1'
#
loop_
_entity.id
_entity.type
_entity.pdbx_description
1 polymer ?
#
loop_
_entity_poly.entity_id
_entity_poly.type
_entity_poly.pdbx_seq_one_letter_code
_entity_poly.pdbx_strand_id
1 'polypeptide(L)'
;KMWNAGNFKGHVSPLEFLLVVQERSQRRFRADSHSDPVEFLTWLLNTLHFDLTGGKPHKRKSIVTRCFQGEMEVTKIHDDDGDSDNGGDGDGDGDGDGDGDG
;
A
#
# COMPACT_ATOMS: atom_id res chain seq x y z
N LYS A 1 21.45 23.47 -3.21
CA LYS A 1 21.14 24.89 -2.92
C LYS A 1 20.87 25.11 -1.42
N MET A 2 20.01 24.32 -0.75
CA MET A 2 19.73 24.51 0.69
C MET A 2 20.96 24.32 1.62
N TRP A 3 21.84 23.38 1.30
CA TRP A 3 23.04 23.07 2.09
C TRP A 3 24.30 23.82 1.62
N ASN A 4 24.14 24.93 0.87
CA ASN A 4 25.26 25.75 0.44
C ASN A 4 25.53 26.85 1.47
N ALA A 5 26.66 26.78 2.20
CA ALA A 5 27.05 27.80 3.17
C ALA A 5 27.41 29.16 2.53
N GLY A 6 27.71 29.19 1.23
CA GLY A 6 28.01 30.40 0.46
C GLY A 6 26.79 31.06 -0.18
N ASN A 7 25.58 30.80 0.31
CA ASN A 7 24.36 31.35 -0.29
C ASN A 7 24.25 32.86 -0.01
N PHE A 8 24.10 33.67 -1.07
CA PHE A 8 23.98 35.13 -0.95
C PHE A 8 22.75 35.59 -0.15
N LYS A 9 21.69 34.75 -0.10
CA LYS A 9 20.48 34.95 0.70
C LYS A 9 20.23 33.70 1.56
N GLY A 10 19.79 33.90 2.80
CA GLY A 10 19.47 32.84 3.76
C GLY A 10 18.22 32.01 3.44
N HIS A 11 17.60 32.22 2.28
CA HIS A 11 16.49 31.40 1.78
C HIS A 11 16.78 30.90 0.37
N VAL A 12 16.21 29.75 0.02
CA VAL A 12 16.24 29.19 -1.33
C VAL A 12 14.79 29.04 -1.77
N SER A 13 14.43 29.67 -2.88
CA SER A 13 13.11 29.48 -3.48
C SER A 13 13.00 28.06 -4.07
N PRO A 14 11.96 27.28 -3.75
CA PRO A 14 11.75 25.95 -4.29
C PRO A 14 11.01 25.94 -5.64
N LEU A 15 10.83 27.10 -6.30
CA LEU A 15 9.97 27.21 -7.48
C LEU A 15 10.32 26.22 -8.61
N GLU A 16 11.60 26.08 -8.95
CA GLU A 16 12.06 25.10 -9.97
C GLU A 16 11.61 23.68 -9.62
N PHE A 17 11.71 23.31 -8.35
CA PHE A 17 11.27 22.00 -7.87
C PHE A 17 9.75 21.83 -7.98
N LEU A 18 8.98 22.85 -7.58
CA LEU A 18 7.53 22.83 -7.67
C LEU A 18 7.03 22.68 -9.12
N LEU A 19 7.69 23.33 -10.08
CA LEU A 19 7.37 23.19 -11.50
C LEU A 19 7.58 21.76 -12.00
N VAL A 20 8.72 21.14 -11.64
CA VAL A 20 9.02 19.74 -12.02
C VAL A 20 8.06 18.77 -11.35
N VAL A 21 7.71 19.00 -10.08
CA VAL A 21 6.71 18.19 -9.37
C VAL A 21 5.36 18.26 -10.08
N GLN A 22 4.92 19.46 -10.47
CA GLN A 22 3.65 19.64 -11.17
C GLN A 22 3.64 18.91 -12.52
N GLU A 23 4.72 18.96 -13.28
CA GLU A 23 4.88 18.23 -14.54
C GLU A 23 4.84 16.71 -14.32
N ARG A 24 5.71 16.19 -13.43
CA ARG A 24 5.91 14.75 -13.20
C ARG A 24 4.72 14.07 -12.55
N SER A 25 3.93 14.82 -11.78
CA SER A 25 2.71 14.34 -11.13
C SER A 25 1.46 14.49 -12.00
N GLN A 26 1.60 14.91 -13.27
CA GLN A 26 0.47 15.19 -14.16
C GLN A 26 -0.52 16.19 -13.53
N ARG A 27 0.01 17.25 -12.92
CA ARG A 27 -0.73 18.33 -12.26
C ARG A 27 -1.55 17.89 -11.04
N ARG A 28 -1.29 16.70 -10.46
CA ARG A 28 -1.87 16.27 -9.18
C ARG A 28 -1.42 17.16 -8.03
N PHE A 29 -0.14 17.53 -8.00
CA PHE A 29 0.42 18.44 -7.00
C PHE A 29 0.77 19.77 -7.67
N ARG A 30 0.02 20.83 -7.36
CA ARG A 30 0.20 22.16 -7.96
C ARG A 30 0.70 23.16 -6.92
N ALA A 31 1.44 24.17 -7.38
CA ALA A 31 1.96 25.21 -6.50
C ALA A 31 0.88 26.13 -5.93
N ASP A 32 -0.29 26.20 -6.56
CA ASP A 32 -1.39 27.10 -6.23
C ASP A 32 -2.56 26.42 -5.49
N SER A 33 -2.44 25.15 -5.13
CA SER A 33 -3.45 24.41 -4.38
C SER A 33 -2.84 23.58 -3.26
N HIS A 34 -3.51 23.54 -2.11
CA HIS A 34 -3.12 22.62 -1.04
C HIS A 34 -3.41 21.18 -1.46
N SER A 35 -2.48 20.28 -1.13
CA SER A 35 -2.62 18.83 -1.29
C SER A 35 -2.34 18.15 0.04
N ASP A 36 -2.80 16.91 0.19
CA ASP A 36 -2.50 16.14 1.40
C ASP A 36 -0.98 15.85 1.48
N PRO A 37 -0.32 16.15 2.61
CA PRO A 37 1.12 15.98 2.74
C PRO A 37 1.57 14.52 2.72
N VAL A 38 0.74 13.59 3.23
CA VAL A 38 1.04 12.16 3.23
C VAL A 38 0.95 11.62 1.81
N GLU A 39 -0.07 12.03 1.06
CA GLU A 39 -0.25 11.71 -0.35
C GLU A 39 0.95 12.20 -1.18
N PHE A 40 1.35 13.45 -0.98
CA PHE A 40 2.52 14.04 -1.66
C PHE A 40 3.81 13.30 -1.34
N LEU A 41 4.09 13.04 -0.05
CA LEU A 41 5.31 12.34 0.37
C LEU A 41 5.34 10.91 -0.19
N THR A 42 4.22 10.20 -0.16
CA THR A 42 4.10 8.85 -0.70
C THR A 42 4.41 8.84 -2.19
N TRP A 43 3.83 9.76 -2.95
CA TRP A 43 4.15 9.91 -4.38
C TRP A 43 5.63 10.23 -4.60
N LEU A 44 6.17 11.21 -3.89
CA LEU A 44 7.54 11.68 -4.07
C LEU A 44 8.56 10.55 -3.83
N LEU A 45 8.41 9.80 -2.72
CA LEU A 45 9.31 8.69 -2.40
C LEU A 45 9.21 7.57 -3.44
N ASN A 46 8.00 7.23 -3.89
CA ASN A 46 7.79 6.19 -4.91
C ASN A 46 8.36 6.61 -6.27
N THR A 47 8.16 7.86 -6.70
CA THR A 47 8.73 8.40 -7.95
C THR A 47 10.26 8.42 -7.89
N LEU A 48 10.86 8.89 -6.78
CA LEU A 48 12.30 8.87 -6.60
C LEU A 48 12.87 7.44 -6.61
N HIS A 49 12.20 6.50 -5.94
CA HIS A 49 12.62 5.10 -5.95
C HIS A 49 12.54 4.48 -7.35
N PHE A 50 11.46 4.75 -8.10
CA PHE A 50 11.32 4.29 -9.47
C PHE A 50 12.43 4.81 -10.39
N ASP A 51 12.72 6.11 -10.32
CA ASP A 51 13.76 6.74 -11.14
C ASP A 51 15.16 6.22 -10.78
N LEU A 52 15.49 6.12 -9.48
CA LEU A 52 16.79 5.64 -9.01
C LEU A 52 17.04 4.16 -9.33
N THR A 53 15.99 3.37 -9.53
CA THR A 53 16.12 1.96 -9.90
C THR A 53 16.15 1.73 -11.42
N GLY A 54 15.96 2.79 -12.22
CA GLY A 54 15.89 2.70 -13.69
C GLY A 54 14.60 2.01 -14.15
N GLY A 55 13.48 2.31 -13.49
CA GLY A 55 12.17 1.75 -13.80
C GLY A 55 11.97 0.29 -13.39
N LYS A 56 12.86 -0.25 -12.54
CA LYS A 56 12.81 -1.64 -12.04
C LYS A 56 12.78 -1.66 -10.49
N PRO A 57 11.76 -1.04 -9.84
CA PRO A 57 11.73 -0.84 -8.39
C PRO A 57 11.81 -2.14 -7.59
N HIS A 58 11.16 -3.20 -8.06
CA HIS A 58 11.16 -4.49 -7.36
C HIS A 58 12.50 -5.27 -7.45
N LYS A 59 13.40 -4.89 -8.37
CA LYS A 59 14.65 -5.64 -8.61
C LYS A 59 15.86 -5.00 -7.94
N ARG A 60 15.75 -3.74 -7.49
CA ARG A 60 16.89 -2.95 -7.03
C ARG A 60 16.50 -2.12 -5.81
N LYS A 61 17.34 -2.13 -4.79
CA LYS A 61 17.20 -1.23 -3.65
C LYS A 61 17.78 0.15 -4.01
N SER A 62 17.14 1.23 -3.57
CA SER A 62 17.66 2.60 -3.70
C SER A 62 17.93 3.20 -2.31
N ILE A 63 18.51 4.40 -2.25
CA ILE A 63 18.67 5.09 -0.96
C ILE A 63 17.32 5.33 -0.27
N VAL A 64 16.24 5.50 -1.06
CA VAL A 64 14.89 5.67 -0.53
C VAL A 64 14.46 4.44 0.27
N THR A 65 14.64 3.23 -0.26
CA THR A 65 14.26 2.02 0.45
C THR A 65 15.16 1.75 1.64
N ARG A 66 16.46 2.08 1.56
CA ARG A 66 17.38 1.94 2.70
C ARG A 66 17.04 2.87 3.87
N CYS A 67 16.51 4.06 3.61
CA CYS A 67 16.26 5.07 4.63
C CYS A 67 14.81 5.06 5.15
N PHE A 68 13.82 4.73 4.32
CA PHE A 68 12.40 4.95 4.64
C PHE A 68 11.54 3.68 4.60
N GLN A 69 12.01 2.56 4.03
CA GLN A 69 11.20 1.34 3.96
C GLN A 69 11.38 0.50 5.23
N GLY A 70 10.28 0.31 5.97
CA GLY A 70 10.17 -0.67 7.05
C GLY A 70 9.51 -1.97 6.59
N GLU A 71 9.16 -2.81 7.56
CA GLU A 71 8.47 -4.09 7.34
C GLU A 71 7.18 -4.10 8.17
N MET A 72 6.14 -4.77 7.66
CA MET A 72 4.87 -4.94 8.33
C MET A 72 4.43 -6.40 8.16
N GLU A 73 4.11 -7.05 9.26
CA GLU A 73 3.49 -8.37 9.27
C GLU A 73 1.97 -8.21 9.35
N VAL A 74 1.23 -8.87 8.46
CA VAL A 74 -0.23 -8.81 8.42
C VAL A 74 -0.79 -10.17 8.78
N THR A 75 -1.38 -10.28 9.97
CA THR A 75 -2.04 -11.50 10.46
C THR A 75 -3.54 -11.34 10.33
N LYS A 76 -4.21 -12.33 9.72
CA LYS A 76 -5.67 -12.42 9.77
C LYS A 76 -6.05 -13.04 11.10
N ILE A 77 -6.79 -12.31 11.92
CA ILE A 77 -7.42 -12.85 13.12
C ILE A 77 -8.58 -13.70 12.59
N HIS A 78 -8.50 -15.03 12.73
CA HIS A 78 -9.67 -15.86 12.52
C HIS A 78 -10.61 -15.58 13.69
N ASP A 79 -11.79 -15.04 13.40
CA ASP A 79 -12.92 -15.19 14.29
C ASP A 79 -13.29 -16.68 14.24
N ASP A 80 -12.95 -17.40 15.32
CA ASP A 80 -13.42 -18.76 15.56
C ASP A 80 -14.93 -18.61 15.82
N ASP A 81 -15.74 -18.72 14.76
CA ASP A 81 -17.19 -18.93 14.88
C ASP A 81 -17.41 -20.31 15.49
N GLY A 82 -17.24 -20.37 16.82
CA GLY A 82 -17.72 -21.46 17.64
C GLY A 82 -19.24 -21.46 17.63
N ASP A 83 -19.83 -22.21 16.70
CA ASP A 83 -21.20 -22.68 16.84
C ASP A 83 -21.19 -24.15 17.28
N SER A 84 -21.14 -24.29 18.60
CA SER A 84 -21.85 -25.24 19.45
C SER A 84 -22.44 -26.49 18.78
N ASP A 85 -21.80 -27.61 19.06
CA ASP A 85 -22.44 -28.92 19.20
C ASP A 85 -23.68 -28.80 20.11
N ASN A 86 -24.89 -29.06 19.58
CA ASN A 86 -26.02 -29.52 20.39
C ASN A 86 -27.14 -30.15 19.54
N GLY A 87 -27.41 -31.43 19.77
CA GLY A 87 -28.66 -32.07 19.33
C GLY A 87 -28.53 -33.53 18.90
N GLY A 88 -27.95 -34.38 19.76
CA GLY A 88 -28.25 -35.81 19.71
C GLY A 88 -29.66 -36.07 20.27
N ASP A 89 -30.41 -36.92 19.56
CA ASP A 89 -31.50 -37.82 19.97
C ASP A 89 -32.11 -38.29 18.62
N GLY A 90 -32.24 -39.55 18.24
CA GLY A 90 -32.37 -40.82 18.96
C GLY A 90 -33.38 -41.65 18.15
N ASP A 91 -32.94 -42.82 17.66
CA ASP A 91 -33.66 -44.05 17.33
C ASP A 91 -34.98 -44.05 16.50
N GLY A 92 -35.06 -44.98 15.53
CA GLY A 92 -36.35 -45.55 15.12
C GLY A 92 -36.45 -46.11 13.69
N ASP A 93 -36.01 -47.36 13.53
CA ASP A 93 -36.48 -48.46 12.67
C ASP A 93 -37.53 -48.21 11.55
N GLY A 94 -37.35 -48.89 10.41
CA GLY A 94 -38.47 -49.19 9.51
C GLY A 94 -38.07 -49.75 8.14
N ASP A 95 -38.00 -51.07 8.05
CA ASP A 95 -37.82 -51.88 6.84
C ASP A 95 -38.80 -51.55 5.70
N GLY A 96 -38.40 -51.86 4.46
CA GLY A 96 -39.32 -51.85 3.32
C GLY A 96 -38.68 -52.23 1.99
N ASP A 97 -38.32 -53.50 1.84
CA ASP A 97 -38.04 -54.17 0.57
C ASP A 97 -39.15 -53.95 -0.48
N GLY A 98 -38.77 -53.90 -1.76
CA GLY A 98 -39.74 -53.85 -2.85
C GLY A 98 -39.10 -53.88 -4.24
N ASP A 99 -38.69 -55.09 -4.67
CA ASP A 99 -38.30 -55.46 -6.04
C ASP A 99 -39.32 -55.04 -7.12
N GLY A 100 -38.86 -54.88 -8.38
CA GLY A 100 -39.76 -54.99 -9.53
C GLY A 100 -39.23 -54.48 -10.86
N ASP A 101 -38.55 -55.36 -11.61
CA ASP A 101 -38.27 -55.25 -13.06
C ASP A 101 -39.52 -54.95 -13.92
N GLY A 102 -39.30 -54.24 -15.04
CA GLY A 102 -40.27 -54.07 -16.13
C GLY A 102 -39.85 -53.05 -17.17
#